data_AF-A0A4Q4VAA7-F1
#
_entry.id   AF-A0A4Q4VAA7-F1
#
_cell.length_a   1.000
_cell.length_b   1.000
_cell.length_c   1.000
_cell.angle_alpha   90.00
_cell.angle_beta   90.00
_cell.angle_gamma   90.00
#
_symmetry.space_group_name_H-M   'P 1'
#
loop_
_entity.id
_entity.type
_entity.pdbx_description
1 polymer ?
#
loop_
_entity_poly.entity_id
_entity_poly.type
_entity_poly.pdbx_seq_one_letter_code
_entity_poly.pdbx_strand_id
1 'polypeptide(L)'
;MIPFSIPTWRAVLPYHCRLEGSFPIPARWRGVNVCTGIEKNLNQFNVTLFSCRLKGGSSIFVRWRGVNVCTGIEKNLNQLYVTLFRCRLKGVRWQGINICTGIEKNPNQFDVILFNCRLKGGSSIPARWRSVNVCTGIEKNLNQFNITVFSCPLKGGSSIPARWRGVNVCTGIEKNLNQFDVTLFKCRLEGGSSIFGRWRGVNVCTGIEKNLNQLDITLFNCLLEGGSSISVRRPDVNICTGIEKNLNQFDVTPFNCRLEGSSSILVRWRGVNLCTGIEKNLNQRDVTRFTCRLEGRSSIPVR
;
A
#
# COMPACT_ATOMS: atom_id res chain seq x y z
N MET A 1 9.22 -25.65 -32.36
CA MET A 1 9.18 -24.41 -31.56
C MET A 1 8.58 -24.75 -30.21
N ILE A 2 9.42 -24.85 -29.18
CA ILE A 2 9.00 -25.03 -27.78
C ILE A 2 8.77 -23.62 -27.22
N PRO A 3 7.62 -23.29 -26.60
CA PRO A 3 7.44 -21.98 -25.99
C PRO A 3 8.33 -21.88 -24.74
N PHE A 4 9.33 -21.00 -24.78
CA PHE A 4 10.13 -20.64 -23.61
C PHE A 4 9.25 -19.89 -22.61
N SER A 5 8.73 -20.60 -21.60
CA SER A 5 8.08 -19.97 -20.46
C SER A 5 9.13 -19.30 -19.58
N ILE A 6 9.18 -17.97 -19.57
CA ILE A 6 10.01 -17.20 -18.64
C ILE A 6 9.47 -17.42 -17.20
N PRO A 7 10.31 -17.80 -16.23
CA PRO A 7 9.83 -18.21 -14.91
C PRO A 7 9.27 -17.02 -14.09
N THR A 8 8.10 -17.25 -13.49
CA THR A 8 7.58 -16.47 -12.34
C THR A 8 8.27 -16.91 -11.07
N TRP A 9 8.96 -16.01 -10.37
CA TRP A 9 9.54 -16.30 -9.07
C TRP A 9 8.70 -15.69 -7.95
N ARG A 10 8.31 -16.54 -6.98
CA ARG A 10 7.66 -16.09 -5.75
C ARG A 10 8.59 -16.38 -4.58
N ALA A 11 9.18 -15.33 -4.00
CA ALA A 11 9.70 -15.41 -2.66
C ALA A 11 8.51 -15.37 -1.69
N VAL A 12 7.81 -16.51 -1.56
CA VAL A 12 6.84 -16.70 -0.48
C VAL A 12 7.64 -17.02 0.77
N LEU A 13 7.78 -16.05 1.67
CA LEU A 13 8.17 -16.38 3.03
C LEU A 13 7.06 -17.23 3.67
N PRO A 14 7.39 -18.24 4.49
CA PRO A 14 6.68 -19.52 4.59
C PRO A 14 5.37 -19.46 5.40
N TYR A 15 4.48 -18.51 5.10
CA TYR A 15 3.30 -18.21 5.93
C TYR A 15 2.04 -18.13 5.07
N HIS A 16 1.80 -19.20 4.32
CA HIS A 16 0.50 -19.50 3.76
C HIS A 16 -0.33 -20.29 4.77
N CYS A 17 -1.38 -19.68 5.33
CA CYS A 17 -2.38 -20.41 6.10
C CYS A 17 -3.70 -20.56 5.35
N ARG A 18 -4.23 -21.78 5.35
CA ARG A 18 -5.61 -22.10 5.03
C ARG A 18 -6.20 -22.76 6.27
N LEU A 19 -7.12 -22.05 6.94
CA LEU A 19 -7.81 -22.57 8.12
C LEU A 19 -9.28 -22.76 7.77
N GLU A 20 -9.78 -23.96 8.06
CA GLU A 20 -11.17 -24.35 7.96
C GLU A 20 -11.63 -24.74 9.38
N GLY A 21 -12.69 -24.10 9.89
CA GLY A 21 -13.20 -24.35 11.25
C GLY A 21 -13.03 -23.20 12.25
N SER A 22 -13.82 -23.21 13.33
CA SER A 22 -14.02 -22.08 14.26
C SER A 22 -13.03 -22.08 15.44
N PHE A 23 -11.73 -21.94 15.19
CA PHE A 23 -10.74 -21.90 16.27
C PHE A 23 -9.81 -20.68 16.17
N PRO A 24 -9.58 -19.94 17.29
CA PRO A 24 -8.55 -18.91 17.33
C PRO A 24 -7.17 -19.55 17.33
N ILE A 25 -6.37 -19.33 16.27
CA ILE A 25 -4.97 -19.78 16.25
C ILE A 25 -4.04 -18.59 16.57
N PRO A 26 -3.35 -18.60 17.73
CA PRO A 26 -2.29 -17.64 18.01
C PRO A 26 -1.00 -18.10 17.33
N ALA A 27 -0.57 -17.35 16.31
CA ALA A 27 0.72 -17.57 15.64
C ALA A 27 1.71 -16.47 16.05
N ARG A 28 2.85 -16.86 16.63
CA ARG A 28 3.87 -15.91 17.13
C ARG A 28 5.22 -16.19 16.48
N TRP A 29 5.75 -15.19 15.78
CA TRP A 29 7.01 -15.30 15.05
C TRP A 29 8.03 -14.30 15.60
N ARG A 30 9.26 -14.77 15.88
CA ARG A 30 10.30 -13.99 16.59
C ARG A 30 11.17 -13.13 15.68
N GLY A 31 11.18 -13.36 14.37
CA GLY A 31 11.99 -12.61 13.41
C GLY A 31 12.21 -13.42 12.14
N VAL A 32 12.20 -12.80 10.97
CA VAL A 32 12.52 -13.44 9.68
C VAL A 32 13.45 -12.53 8.91
N ASN A 33 14.62 -13.02 8.50
CA ASN A 33 15.53 -12.30 7.62
C ASN A 33 15.73 -13.15 6.37
N VAL A 34 15.46 -12.60 5.19
CA VAL A 34 15.72 -13.27 3.91
C VAL A 34 16.44 -12.35 2.97
N CYS A 35 17.58 -12.80 2.47
CA CYS A 35 18.38 -12.09 1.47
C CYS A 35 18.54 -13.00 0.25
N THR A 36 18.30 -12.47 -0.95
CA THR A 36 18.47 -13.23 -2.19
C THR A 36 19.11 -12.37 -3.27
N GLY A 37 20.09 -12.92 -3.98
CA GLY A 37 20.60 -12.40 -5.24
C GLY A 37 19.98 -13.18 -6.39
N ILE A 38 19.48 -12.48 -7.41
CA ILE A 38 18.83 -13.11 -8.57
C ILE A 38 19.55 -12.67 -9.85
N GLU A 39 20.31 -13.61 -10.41
CA GLU A 39 21.07 -13.44 -11.66
C GLU A 39 20.32 -14.02 -12.88
N LYS A 40 18.98 -14.17 -12.82
CA LYS A 40 18.15 -14.73 -13.90
C LYS A 40 17.10 -13.71 -14.37
N ASN A 41 16.73 -13.80 -15.65
CA ASN A 41 15.61 -13.01 -16.18
C ASN A 41 14.30 -13.50 -15.54
N LEU A 42 13.52 -12.55 -14.99
CA LEU A 42 12.25 -12.77 -14.35
C LEU A 42 11.15 -12.02 -15.09
N ASN A 43 10.04 -12.70 -15.39
CA ASN A 43 8.85 -11.97 -15.80
C ASN A 43 8.24 -11.23 -14.60
N GLN A 44 8.19 -11.89 -13.45
CA GLN A 44 7.60 -11.31 -12.24
C GLN A 44 8.33 -11.80 -11.00
N PHE A 45 8.55 -10.87 -10.07
CA PHE A 45 9.04 -11.14 -8.73
C PHE A 45 8.00 -10.69 -7.70
N ASN A 46 7.47 -11.63 -6.94
CA ASN A 46 6.49 -11.35 -5.90
C ASN A 46 7.07 -11.66 -4.52
N VAL A 47 7.12 -10.64 -3.67
CA VAL A 47 7.41 -10.79 -2.24
C VAL A 47 6.08 -10.69 -1.51
N THR A 48 5.65 -11.80 -0.90
CA THR A 48 4.48 -11.79 -0.01
C THR A 48 4.86 -12.31 1.36
N LEU A 49 4.82 -11.45 2.38
CA LEU A 49 5.23 -11.85 3.73
C LEU A 49 4.18 -12.69 4.44
N PHE A 50 2.91 -12.38 4.22
CA PHE A 50 1.82 -13.11 4.85
C PHE A 50 0.59 -13.14 3.97
N SER A 51 0.07 -14.35 3.74
CA SER A 51 -1.17 -14.54 2.99
C SER A 51 -2.00 -15.65 3.60
N CYS A 52 -3.24 -15.33 3.96
CA CYS A 52 -4.10 -16.26 4.66
C CYS A 52 -5.57 -16.18 4.24
N ARG A 53 -6.17 -17.36 4.09
CA ARG A 53 -7.58 -17.55 3.72
C ARG A 53 -8.30 -18.31 4.83
N LEU A 54 -9.20 -17.62 5.53
CA LEU A 54 -10.11 -18.23 6.49
C LEU A 54 -11.48 -18.49 5.85
N LYS A 55 -12.13 -19.61 6.22
CA LYS A 55 -13.53 -19.93 5.92
C LYS A 55 -14.24 -20.31 7.22
N GLY A 56 -15.49 -19.87 7.40
CA GLY A 56 -16.20 -19.98 8.68
C GLY A 56 -15.72 -18.90 9.66
N GLY A 57 -16.41 -18.70 10.78
CA GLY A 57 -16.18 -17.61 11.74
C GLY A 57 -14.80 -17.55 12.43
N SER A 58 -13.82 -18.29 11.92
CA SER A 58 -12.44 -18.42 12.38
C SER A 58 -11.75 -17.08 12.62
N SER A 59 -10.96 -17.03 13.68
CA SER A 59 -10.07 -15.91 13.97
C SER A 59 -8.64 -16.40 13.98
N ILE A 60 -7.72 -15.55 13.58
CA ILE A 60 -6.29 -15.83 13.70
C ILE A 60 -5.67 -14.58 14.26
N PHE A 61 -4.85 -14.72 15.31
CA PHE A 61 -4.12 -13.61 15.87
C PHE A 61 -2.64 -13.82 15.58
N VAL A 62 -2.10 -13.04 14.66
CA VAL A 62 -0.69 -13.16 14.28
C VAL A 62 0.13 -12.06 14.91
N ARG A 63 1.20 -12.43 15.62
CA ARG A 63 2.14 -11.50 16.24
C ARG A 63 3.55 -11.68 15.68
N TRP A 64 4.09 -10.61 15.11
CA TRP A 64 5.44 -10.58 14.54
C TRP A 64 6.35 -9.60 15.27
N ARG A 65 7.58 -10.04 15.54
CA ARG A 65 8.61 -9.20 16.18
C ARG A 65 9.52 -8.45 15.20
N GLY A 66 9.64 -8.88 13.94
CA GLY A 66 10.44 -8.23 12.90
C GLY A 66 10.48 -9.06 11.62
N VAL A 67 10.50 -8.43 10.44
CA VAL A 67 10.79 -9.10 9.15
C VAL A 67 11.72 -8.21 8.34
N ASN A 68 12.85 -8.74 7.87
CA ASN A 68 13.75 -8.07 6.93
C ASN A 68 13.83 -8.87 5.63
N VAL A 69 13.61 -8.24 4.49
CA VAL A 69 13.80 -8.86 3.18
C VAL A 69 14.75 -8.02 2.36
N CYS A 70 15.83 -8.60 1.85
CA CYS A 70 16.75 -7.96 0.92
C CYS A 70 16.76 -8.74 -0.40
N THR A 71 16.67 -8.05 -1.53
CA THR A 71 16.72 -8.70 -2.85
C THR A 71 17.56 -7.88 -3.80
N GLY A 72 18.60 -8.47 -4.40
CA GLY A 72 19.33 -7.90 -5.53
C GLY A 72 18.91 -8.60 -6.82
N ILE A 73 18.58 -7.86 -7.87
CA ILE A 73 18.17 -8.41 -9.16
C ILE A 73 19.05 -7.79 -10.26
N GLU A 74 19.96 -8.58 -10.80
CA GLU A 74 20.96 -8.16 -11.79
C GLU A 74 20.45 -8.28 -13.25
N LYS A 75 19.44 -9.13 -13.47
CA LYS A 75 18.87 -9.41 -14.81
C LYS A 75 17.48 -8.80 -15.02
N ASN A 76 16.90 -8.99 -16.22
CA ASN A 76 15.65 -8.32 -16.59
C ASN A 76 14.51 -8.75 -15.64
N LEU A 77 13.80 -7.78 -15.09
CA LEU A 77 12.57 -7.98 -14.34
C LEU A 77 11.47 -7.20 -15.04
N ASN A 78 10.34 -7.82 -15.42
CA ASN A 78 9.25 -7.01 -15.99
C ASN A 78 8.40 -6.38 -14.88
N GLN A 79 8.03 -7.15 -13.84
CA GLN A 79 7.15 -6.67 -12.78
C GLN A 79 7.63 -7.07 -11.38
N LEU A 80 7.62 -6.11 -10.45
CA LEU A 80 7.88 -6.32 -9.04
C LEU A 80 6.62 -6.04 -8.22
N TYR A 81 6.19 -7.00 -7.40
CA TYR A 81 5.11 -6.77 -6.43
C TYR A 81 5.59 -7.10 -5.02
N VAL A 82 5.52 -6.11 -4.14
CA VAL A 82 5.78 -6.27 -2.72
C VAL A 82 4.46 -6.13 -1.98
N THR A 83 3.90 -7.27 -1.54
CA THR A 83 2.68 -7.29 -0.74
C THR A 83 2.99 -7.76 0.68
N LEU A 84 2.98 -6.86 1.67
CA LEU A 84 3.30 -7.30 3.04
C LEU A 84 2.20 -8.19 3.61
N PHE A 85 0.95 -7.85 3.31
CA PHE A 85 -0.18 -8.53 3.91
C PHE A 85 -1.33 -8.69 2.95
N ARG A 86 -1.77 -9.94 2.75
CA ARG A 86 -2.93 -10.26 1.92
C ARG A 86 -3.90 -11.19 2.66
N CYS A 87 -4.99 -10.72 3.24
CA CYS A 87 -5.85 -11.64 4.01
C CYS A 87 -7.37 -11.42 4.06
N ARG A 88 -8.05 -12.45 4.61
CA ARG A 88 -9.47 -12.49 5.01
C ARG A 88 -9.61 -12.86 6.51
N LEU A 89 -9.01 -12.09 7.43
CA LEU A 89 -8.84 -12.50 8.85
C LEU A 89 -9.88 -11.94 9.83
N LYS A 90 -9.68 -12.29 11.11
CA LYS A 90 -9.97 -11.49 12.29
C LYS A 90 -8.70 -11.32 13.17
N GLY A 91 -7.87 -10.29 12.91
CA GLY A 91 -6.82 -9.76 13.83
C GLY A 91 -5.33 -9.91 13.44
N VAL A 92 -4.53 -8.83 13.53
CA VAL A 92 -3.06 -8.86 13.27
C VAL A 92 -2.28 -7.83 14.08
N ARG A 93 -1.09 -8.19 14.58
CA ARG A 93 -0.18 -7.29 15.28
C ARG A 93 1.28 -7.44 14.82
N TRP A 94 1.91 -6.33 14.47
CA TRP A 94 3.29 -6.28 13.97
C TRP A 94 4.16 -5.32 14.77
N GLN A 95 5.44 -5.66 14.93
CA GLN A 95 6.43 -4.81 15.60
C GLN A 95 7.41 -4.12 14.65
N GLY A 96 7.67 -4.63 13.44
CA GLY A 96 8.54 -4.01 12.44
C GLY A 96 8.64 -4.84 11.16
N ILE A 97 8.69 -4.19 9.98
CA ILE A 97 8.99 -4.81 8.68
C ILE A 97 9.97 -3.88 7.95
N ASN A 98 11.06 -4.41 7.41
CA ASN A 98 11.96 -3.71 6.50
C ASN A 98 12.09 -4.52 5.21
N ILE A 99 11.98 -3.87 4.06
CA ILE A 99 12.22 -4.48 2.76
C ILE A 99 13.19 -3.59 2.00
N CYS A 100 14.25 -4.17 1.47
CA CYS A 100 15.25 -3.51 0.65
C CYS A 100 15.35 -4.26 -0.69
N THR A 101 15.29 -3.55 -1.80
CA THR A 101 15.42 -4.17 -3.13
C THR A 101 16.32 -3.32 -4.03
N GLY A 102 17.33 -3.93 -4.64
CA GLY A 102 18.16 -3.32 -5.67
C GLY A 102 17.87 -3.96 -7.02
N ILE A 103 17.67 -3.14 -8.06
CA ILE A 103 17.33 -3.59 -9.41
C ILE A 103 18.23 -2.88 -10.42
N GLU A 104 19.07 -3.64 -11.11
CA GLU A 104 20.05 -3.10 -12.08
C GLU A 104 19.48 -2.87 -13.49
N LYS A 105 18.29 -3.42 -13.78
CA LYS A 105 17.65 -3.30 -15.11
C LYS A 105 16.32 -2.57 -15.07
N ASN A 106 15.61 -2.49 -16.21
CA ASN A 106 14.36 -1.73 -16.37
C ASN A 106 13.13 -2.56 -15.94
N PRO A 107 12.62 -2.45 -14.70
CA PRO A 107 11.26 -2.90 -14.41
C PRO A 107 10.26 -2.08 -15.22
N ASN A 108 9.29 -2.75 -15.83
CA ASN A 108 8.13 -2.04 -16.39
C ASN A 108 7.25 -1.52 -15.25
N GLN A 109 7.05 -2.33 -14.21
CA GLN A 109 6.15 -1.98 -13.11
C GLN A 109 6.72 -2.38 -11.76
N PHE A 110 6.57 -1.49 -10.78
CA PHE A 110 6.84 -1.76 -9.38
C PHE A 110 5.64 -1.37 -8.53
N ASP A 111 5.06 -2.34 -7.84
CA ASP A 111 3.90 -2.12 -6.96
C ASP A 111 4.24 -2.50 -5.52
N VAL A 112 4.02 -1.57 -4.59
CA VAL A 112 4.14 -1.79 -3.15
C VAL A 112 2.76 -1.70 -2.51
N ILE A 113 2.25 -2.83 -2.02
CA ILE A 113 0.97 -2.89 -1.31
C ILE A 113 1.19 -3.34 0.13
N LEU A 114 1.06 -2.43 1.09
CA LEU A 114 1.37 -2.76 2.47
C LEU A 114 0.24 -3.55 3.13
N PHE A 115 -1.01 -3.11 2.95
CA PHE A 115 -2.18 -3.83 3.42
C PHE A 115 -3.16 -4.12 2.31
N ASN A 116 -3.48 -5.39 2.12
CA ASN A 116 -4.54 -5.80 1.21
C ASN A 116 -5.48 -6.77 1.94
N CYS A 117 -6.73 -6.37 2.20
CA CYS A 117 -7.72 -7.27 2.81
C CYS A 117 -9.02 -7.33 2.04
N ARG A 118 -9.73 -8.45 2.20
CA ARG A 118 -11.12 -8.56 1.78
C ARG A 118 -11.96 -9.21 2.86
N LEU A 119 -12.93 -8.46 3.39
CA LEU A 119 -13.85 -8.96 4.42
C LEU A 119 -15.28 -9.06 3.90
N LYS A 120 -15.99 -10.07 4.40
CA LYS A 120 -17.42 -10.31 4.18
C LYS A 120 -18.04 -10.87 5.46
N GLY A 121 -19.35 -10.66 5.66
CA GLY A 121 -20.14 -11.35 6.67
C GLY A 121 -19.83 -10.95 8.12
N GLY A 122 -19.84 -9.66 8.44
CA GLY A 122 -19.77 -9.14 9.82
C GLY A 122 -18.43 -9.35 10.51
N SER A 123 -17.34 -9.53 9.75
CA SER A 123 -16.04 -9.85 10.34
C SER A 123 -15.29 -8.60 10.83
N SER A 124 -14.60 -8.71 11.96
CA SER A 124 -13.77 -7.62 12.50
C SER A 124 -12.28 -7.96 12.53
N ILE A 125 -11.43 -7.14 11.90
CA ILE A 125 -9.95 -7.26 11.97
C ILE A 125 -9.37 -6.13 12.81
N PRO A 126 -8.95 -6.37 14.05
CA PRO A 126 -8.04 -5.45 14.73
C PRO A 126 -6.62 -5.54 14.12
N ALA A 127 -6.15 -4.48 13.46
CA ALA A 127 -4.81 -4.40 12.90
C ALA A 127 -3.94 -3.40 13.69
N ARG A 128 -2.77 -3.82 14.17
CA ARG A 128 -1.83 -2.96 14.92
C ARG A 128 -0.42 -3.02 14.37
N TRP A 129 0.08 -1.90 13.85
CA TRP A 129 1.38 -1.81 13.17
C TRP A 129 2.29 -0.83 13.89
N ARG A 130 3.57 -1.20 14.04
CA ARG A 130 4.57 -0.36 14.70
C ARG A 130 5.47 0.40 13.73
N SER A 131 6.05 -0.28 12.75
CA SER A 131 6.91 0.34 11.73
C SER A 131 6.95 -0.54 10.49
N VAL A 132 6.90 0.08 9.32
CA VAL A 132 7.13 -0.57 8.02
C VAL A 132 8.08 0.34 7.24
N ASN A 133 9.19 -0.19 6.76
CA ASN A 133 10.13 0.50 5.90
C ASN A 133 10.29 -0.29 4.60
N VAL A 134 10.17 0.39 3.46
CA VAL A 134 10.45 -0.19 2.15
C VAL A 134 11.46 0.73 1.47
N CYS A 135 12.59 0.18 1.07
CA CYS A 135 13.66 0.87 0.37
C CYS A 135 13.89 0.19 -0.98
N THR A 136 13.97 0.96 -2.05
CA THR A 136 14.24 0.39 -3.39
C THR A 136 15.18 1.27 -4.18
N GLY A 137 16.21 0.67 -4.79
CA GLY A 137 17.10 1.33 -5.74
C GLY A 137 16.90 0.73 -7.13
N ILE A 138 16.76 1.58 -8.15
CA ILE A 138 16.56 1.18 -9.54
C ILE A 138 17.53 1.96 -10.42
N GLU A 139 18.48 1.27 -11.05
CA GLU A 139 19.55 1.88 -11.86
C GLU A 139 19.09 2.34 -13.25
N LYS A 140 17.88 1.95 -13.67
CA LYS A 140 17.39 2.30 -15.01
C LYS A 140 15.97 2.86 -15.00
N ASN A 141 15.34 2.86 -16.18
CA ASN A 141 14.01 3.44 -16.34
C ASN A 141 12.97 2.55 -15.67
N LEU A 142 11.91 3.19 -15.18
CA LEU A 142 10.71 2.52 -14.69
C LEU A 142 9.49 3.13 -15.38
N ASN A 143 8.58 2.32 -15.92
CA ASN A 143 7.37 2.87 -16.50
C ASN A 143 6.39 3.27 -15.40
N GLN A 144 6.11 2.38 -14.44
CA GLN A 144 5.10 2.63 -13.40
C GLN A 144 5.60 2.26 -12.02
N PHE A 145 5.46 3.18 -11.08
CA PHE A 145 5.67 2.94 -9.67
C PHE A 145 4.38 3.23 -8.90
N ASN A 146 3.81 2.23 -8.23
CA ASN A 146 2.59 2.40 -7.46
C ASN A 146 2.81 2.02 -6.00
N ILE A 147 2.47 2.93 -5.09
CA ILE A 147 2.44 2.67 -3.65
C ILE A 147 0.99 2.69 -3.18
N THR A 148 0.49 1.57 -2.66
CA THR A 148 -0.79 1.49 -1.95
C THR A 148 -0.59 1.09 -0.50
N VAL A 149 -0.83 2.01 0.43
CA VAL A 149 -0.63 1.73 1.85
C VAL A 149 -1.76 0.84 2.39
N PHE A 150 -3.00 1.15 2.02
CA PHE A 150 -4.17 0.40 2.45
C PHE A 150 -5.16 0.16 1.32
N SER A 151 -5.45 -1.10 1.04
CA SER A 151 -6.48 -1.51 0.08
C SER A 151 -7.44 -2.52 0.70
N CYS A 152 -8.69 -2.14 0.95
CA CYS A 152 -9.66 -3.02 1.61
C CYS A 152 -11.11 -2.87 1.11
N PRO A 153 -11.61 -3.83 0.32
CA PRO A 153 -13.04 -4.07 0.16
C PRO A 153 -13.65 -4.79 1.38
N LEU A 154 -14.62 -4.14 2.05
CA LEU A 154 -15.42 -4.70 3.15
C LEU A 154 -16.90 -4.75 2.75
N LYS A 155 -17.57 -5.84 3.09
CA LYS A 155 -19.02 -5.99 2.89
C LYS A 155 -19.71 -6.57 4.12
N GLY A 156 -20.99 -6.22 4.28
CA GLY A 156 -21.94 -6.84 5.22
C GLY A 156 -21.55 -6.62 6.67
N GLY A 157 -21.43 -5.38 7.12
CA GLY A 157 -21.20 -5.01 8.52
C GLY A 157 -19.80 -5.33 9.04
N SER A 158 -18.84 -5.60 8.15
CA SER A 158 -17.47 -5.92 8.54
C SER A 158 -16.73 -4.66 9.02
N SER A 159 -15.85 -4.79 10.01
CA SER A 159 -15.12 -3.67 10.59
C SER A 159 -13.60 -3.84 10.68
N ILE A 160 -12.84 -2.75 10.55
CA ILE A 160 -11.38 -2.77 10.74
C ILE A 160 -10.97 -1.68 11.75
N PRO A 161 -10.76 -2.06 13.04
CA PRO A 161 -9.99 -1.28 13.98
C PRO A 161 -8.50 -1.27 13.62
N ALA A 162 -7.97 -0.17 13.09
CA ALA A 162 -6.56 -0.05 12.71
C ALA A 162 -5.78 0.90 13.65
N ARG A 163 -4.57 0.52 14.07
CA ARG A 163 -3.64 1.45 14.74
C ARG A 163 -2.24 1.35 14.17
N TRP A 164 -1.79 2.43 13.54
CA TRP A 164 -0.52 2.50 12.83
C TRP A 164 0.40 3.56 13.44
N ARG A 165 1.70 3.27 13.44
CA ARG A 165 2.71 4.11 14.09
C ARG A 165 3.78 4.68 13.15
N GLY A 166 3.93 4.13 11.95
CA GLY A 166 4.88 4.64 10.96
C GLY A 166 4.97 3.72 9.76
N VAL A 167 4.90 4.30 8.58
CA VAL A 167 5.21 3.67 7.29
C VAL A 167 6.21 4.58 6.59
N ASN A 168 7.34 4.06 6.14
CA ASN A 168 8.32 4.77 5.33
C ASN A 168 8.52 4.00 4.03
N VAL A 169 8.42 4.68 2.89
CA VAL A 169 8.78 4.13 1.59
C VAL A 169 9.80 5.07 0.95
N CYS A 170 10.99 4.58 0.66
CA CYS A 170 12.07 5.33 0.05
C CYS A 170 12.45 4.66 -1.28
N THR A 171 12.56 5.44 -2.36
CA THR A 171 12.93 4.89 -3.67
C THR A 171 13.89 5.82 -4.41
N GLY A 172 14.98 5.28 -4.93
CA GLY A 172 15.91 5.99 -5.81
C GLY A 172 15.86 5.41 -7.22
N ILE A 173 15.79 6.28 -8.24
CA ILE A 173 15.71 5.92 -9.65
C ILE A 173 16.74 6.75 -10.44
N GLU A 174 17.73 6.09 -11.04
CA GLU A 174 18.84 6.77 -11.75
C GLU A 174 18.46 7.30 -13.16
N LYS A 175 17.29 6.93 -13.67
CA LYS A 175 16.86 7.39 -15.00
C LYS A 175 15.46 8.00 -14.96
N ASN A 176 14.61 7.62 -15.91
CA ASN A 176 13.28 8.21 -16.04
C ASN A 176 12.24 7.34 -15.34
N LEU A 177 11.22 7.99 -14.81
CA LEU A 177 9.99 7.37 -14.35
C LEU A 177 8.83 7.92 -15.18
N ASN A 178 8.01 7.08 -15.81
CA ASN A 178 6.87 7.63 -16.55
C ASN A 178 5.76 8.03 -15.57
N GLN A 179 5.34 7.13 -14.67
CA GLN A 179 4.23 7.38 -13.77
C GLN A 179 4.55 6.95 -12.34
N PHE A 180 4.28 7.84 -11.39
CA PHE A 180 4.38 7.58 -9.96
C PHE A 180 3.06 7.83 -9.26
N ASP A 181 2.40 6.77 -8.79
CA ASP A 181 1.15 6.88 -8.05
C ASP A 181 1.33 6.52 -6.57
N VAL A 182 0.87 7.41 -5.69
CA VAL A 182 0.80 7.15 -4.25
C VAL A 182 -0.64 7.18 -3.80
N THR A 183 -1.17 6.02 -3.40
CA THR A 183 -2.51 5.90 -2.80
C THR A 183 -2.42 5.49 -1.33
N LEU A 184 -2.88 6.32 -0.40
CA LEU A 184 -2.88 5.92 1.01
C LEU A 184 -4.07 5.01 1.33
N PHE A 185 -5.28 5.42 0.93
CA PHE A 185 -6.54 4.68 1.15
C PHE A 185 -7.18 4.30 -0.17
N LYS A 186 -7.37 3.00 -0.39
CA LYS A 186 -8.24 2.47 -1.43
C LYS A 186 -9.29 1.55 -0.79
N CYS A 187 -10.51 2.02 -0.64
CA CYS A 187 -11.54 1.28 0.11
C CYS A 187 -12.85 1.16 -0.66
N ARG A 188 -13.53 0.03 -0.48
CA ARG A 188 -14.92 -0.16 -0.92
C ARG A 188 -15.71 -0.76 0.24
N LEU A 189 -16.59 0.02 0.86
CA LEU A 189 -17.37 -0.38 2.02
C LEU A 189 -18.85 -0.47 1.67
N GLU A 190 -19.48 -1.59 2.01
CA GLU A 190 -20.90 -1.81 1.74
C GLU A 190 -21.60 -2.44 2.96
N GLY A 191 -22.88 -2.09 3.16
CA GLY A 191 -23.76 -2.72 4.14
C GLY A 191 -23.35 -2.45 5.59
N GLY A 192 -23.16 -1.18 5.96
CA GLY A 192 -22.81 -0.77 7.33
C GLY A 192 -21.38 -1.11 7.76
N SER A 193 -20.48 -1.31 6.81
CA SER A 193 -19.09 -1.63 7.09
C SER A 193 -18.31 -0.42 7.61
N SER A 194 -17.32 -0.63 8.48
CA SER A 194 -16.57 0.48 9.09
C SER A 194 -15.07 0.28 9.14
N ILE A 195 -14.32 1.34 8.86
CA ILE A 195 -12.88 1.41 9.14
C ILE A 195 -12.68 2.52 10.16
N PHE A 196 -12.08 2.20 11.30
CA PHE A 196 -11.76 3.22 12.29
C PHE A 196 -10.36 3.01 12.82
N GLY A 197 -9.60 4.09 12.99
CA GLY A 197 -8.24 3.93 13.46
C GLY A 197 -7.48 5.17 13.86
N ARG A 198 -6.35 4.95 14.53
CA ARG A 198 -5.35 5.98 14.84
C ARG A 198 -4.07 5.74 14.06
N TRP A 199 -3.64 6.77 13.37
CA TRP A 199 -2.61 6.72 12.34
C TRP A 199 -1.54 7.71 12.75
N ARG A 200 -0.26 7.34 12.66
CA ARG A 200 0.85 8.24 12.97
C ARG A 200 1.92 7.99 11.92
N GLY A 201 2.10 8.91 10.98
CA GLY A 201 3.19 8.89 10.01
C GLY A 201 3.00 7.94 8.83
N VAL A 202 2.86 8.50 7.64
CA VAL A 202 3.28 7.88 6.38
C VAL A 202 4.30 8.81 5.74
N ASN A 203 5.51 8.33 5.53
CA ASN A 203 6.55 9.06 4.81
C ASN A 203 6.84 8.35 3.50
N VAL A 204 6.79 9.06 2.38
CA VAL A 204 7.20 8.56 1.07
C VAL A 204 8.26 9.50 0.55
N CYS A 205 9.43 8.97 0.22
CA CYS A 205 10.55 9.72 -0.33
C CYS A 205 10.97 9.10 -1.66
N THR A 206 11.09 9.90 -2.71
CA THR A 206 11.51 9.42 -4.02
C THR A 206 12.51 10.36 -4.66
N GLY A 207 13.67 9.85 -5.08
CA GLY A 207 14.68 10.58 -5.83
C GLY A 207 14.76 10.07 -7.26
N ILE A 208 14.77 10.98 -8.23
CA ILE A 208 14.79 10.68 -9.67
C ILE A 208 15.84 11.56 -10.36
N GLU A 209 16.87 10.95 -10.96
CA GLU A 209 17.99 11.67 -11.59
C GLU A 209 17.65 12.27 -12.97
N LYS A 210 16.55 11.85 -13.59
CA LYS A 210 16.14 12.42 -14.89
C LYS A 210 14.75 12.99 -14.83
N ASN A 211 13.82 12.42 -15.59
CA ASN A 211 12.49 12.97 -15.76
C ASN A 211 11.44 12.10 -15.08
N LEU A 212 10.40 12.77 -14.60
CA LEU A 212 9.15 12.15 -14.19
C LEU A 212 8.04 12.69 -15.11
N ASN A 213 7.30 11.83 -15.81
CA ASN A 213 6.21 12.36 -16.63
C ASN A 213 5.01 12.71 -15.75
N GLN A 214 4.59 11.83 -14.85
CA GLN A 214 3.39 12.05 -14.04
C GLN A 214 3.58 11.61 -12.59
N LEU A 215 3.20 12.47 -11.65
CA LEU A 215 3.14 12.20 -10.23
C LEU A 215 1.72 12.41 -9.71
N ASP A 216 1.06 11.31 -9.31
CA ASP A 216 -0.30 11.34 -8.78
C ASP A 216 -0.30 10.94 -7.30
N ILE A 217 -0.79 11.83 -6.45
CA ILE A 217 -0.92 11.57 -5.01
C ILE A 217 -2.40 11.56 -4.64
N THR A 218 -2.91 10.40 -4.27
CA THR A 218 -4.27 10.22 -3.75
C THR A 218 -4.27 9.79 -2.28
N LEU A 219 -4.75 10.64 -1.37
CA LEU A 219 -4.79 10.26 0.04
C LEU A 219 -5.97 9.31 0.30
N PHE A 220 -7.15 9.61 -0.24
CA PHE A 220 -8.34 8.79 -0.10
C PHE A 220 -9.03 8.54 -1.44
N ASN A 221 -9.12 7.27 -1.83
CA ASN A 221 -9.93 6.76 -2.93
C ASN A 221 -10.95 5.76 -2.39
N CYS A 222 -12.16 6.23 -2.05
CA CYS A 222 -13.11 5.42 -1.27
C CYS A 222 -14.54 5.43 -1.82
N LEU A 223 -15.14 4.25 -1.93
CA LEU A 223 -16.55 4.06 -2.25
C LEU A 223 -17.29 3.49 -1.04
N LEU A 224 -18.29 4.21 -0.51
CA LEU A 224 -19.05 3.81 0.66
C LEU A 224 -20.55 3.81 0.36
N GLU A 225 -21.18 2.68 0.67
CA GLU A 225 -22.62 2.47 0.49
C GLU A 225 -23.26 1.90 1.77
N GLY A 226 -24.57 2.11 1.92
CA GLY A 226 -25.38 1.43 2.94
C GLY A 226 -25.03 1.79 4.39
N GLY A 227 -24.72 3.06 4.68
CA GLY A 227 -24.41 3.52 6.05
C GLY A 227 -23.00 3.17 6.52
N SER A 228 -22.08 2.95 5.58
CA SER A 228 -20.70 2.61 5.89
C SER A 228 -19.91 3.83 6.37
N SER A 229 -18.86 3.62 7.17
CA SER A 229 -18.10 4.74 7.75
C SER A 229 -16.59 4.55 7.77
N ILE A 230 -15.86 5.63 7.53
CA ILE A 230 -14.41 5.71 7.73
C ILE A 230 -14.13 6.80 8.77
N SER A 231 -13.40 6.46 9.83
CA SER A 231 -12.96 7.42 10.85
C SER A 231 -11.47 7.27 11.13
N VAL A 232 -10.66 8.21 10.62
CA VAL A 232 -9.19 8.20 10.76
C VAL A 232 -8.74 9.39 11.61
N ARG A 233 -7.96 9.12 12.68
CA ARG A 233 -7.48 10.16 13.62
C ARG A 233 -5.97 10.31 13.61
N ARG A 234 -5.54 11.57 13.55
CA ARG A 234 -4.16 12.09 13.58
C ARG A 234 -3.20 11.57 12.51
N PRO A 235 -3.64 11.27 11.26
CA PRO A 235 -2.70 10.97 10.19
C PRO A 235 -1.75 12.15 9.99
N ASP A 236 -0.49 11.79 9.79
CA ASP A 236 0.64 12.68 9.57
C ASP A 236 1.31 12.12 8.33
N VAL A 237 1.30 12.85 7.22
CA VAL A 237 1.71 12.35 5.91
C VAL A 237 2.79 13.27 5.35
N ASN A 238 3.95 12.73 5.02
CA ASN A 238 5.01 13.44 4.33
C ASN A 238 5.28 12.72 3.01
N ILE A 239 5.07 13.38 1.87
CA ILE A 239 5.43 12.83 0.56
C ILE A 239 6.40 13.78 -0.08
N CYS A 240 7.57 13.28 -0.41
CA CYS A 240 8.70 14.06 -0.86
C CYS A 240 9.29 13.45 -2.12
N THR A 241 9.38 14.25 -3.18
CA THR A 241 9.92 13.83 -4.47
C THR A 241 10.98 14.83 -4.94
N GLY A 242 12.21 14.35 -5.17
CA GLY A 242 13.30 15.12 -5.77
C GLY A 242 13.52 14.67 -7.21
N ILE A 243 13.60 15.61 -8.14
CA ILE A 243 13.72 15.36 -9.58
C ILE A 243 14.80 16.29 -10.14
N GLU A 244 15.87 15.74 -10.71
CA GLU A 244 16.98 16.56 -11.24
C GLU A 244 16.67 17.24 -12.58
N LYS A 245 15.68 16.76 -13.35
CA LYS A 245 15.33 17.39 -14.63
C LYS A 245 13.92 17.93 -14.62
N ASN A 246 12.99 17.20 -15.23
CA ASN A 246 11.65 17.72 -15.52
C ASN A 246 10.57 16.88 -14.87
N LEU A 247 9.50 17.56 -14.45
CA LEU A 247 8.21 16.96 -14.11
C LEU A 247 7.15 17.48 -15.08
N ASN A 248 6.49 16.61 -15.84
CA ASN A 248 5.46 17.09 -16.77
C ASN A 248 4.14 17.37 -16.04
N GLN A 249 3.65 16.44 -15.22
CA GLN A 249 2.36 16.57 -14.54
C GLN A 249 2.48 16.19 -13.07
N PHE A 250 1.94 17.05 -12.21
CA PHE A 250 1.86 16.84 -10.77
C PHE A 250 0.43 17.03 -10.28
N ASP A 251 -0.20 15.91 -9.89
CA ASP A 251 -1.58 15.90 -9.44
C ASP A 251 -1.70 15.43 -7.99
N VAL A 252 -2.44 16.20 -7.19
CA VAL A 252 -2.75 15.84 -5.81
C VAL A 252 -4.26 15.82 -5.63
N THR A 253 -4.80 14.66 -5.29
CA THR A 253 -6.21 14.45 -4.97
C THR A 253 -6.35 13.92 -3.54
N PRO A 254 -6.50 14.79 -2.53
CA PRO A 254 -6.64 14.36 -1.14
C PRO A 254 -7.83 13.41 -0.95
N PHE A 255 -8.96 13.67 -1.61
CA PHE A 255 -10.15 12.84 -1.50
C PHE A 255 -10.84 12.69 -2.86
N ASN A 256 -10.86 11.47 -3.37
CA ASN A 256 -11.72 10.98 -4.44
C ASN A 256 -12.69 9.96 -3.85
N CYS A 257 -13.94 10.34 -3.61
CA CYS A 257 -14.89 9.45 -2.93
C CYS A 257 -16.29 9.46 -3.54
N ARG A 258 -16.99 8.35 -3.36
CA ARG A 258 -18.43 8.23 -3.64
C ARG A 258 -19.13 7.73 -2.39
N LEU A 259 -20.03 8.55 -1.83
CA LEU A 259 -20.79 8.25 -0.62
C LEU A 259 -22.27 8.17 -0.95
N GLU A 260 -22.89 7.05 -0.62
CA GLU A 260 -24.33 6.83 -0.81
C GLU A 260 -25.02 6.44 0.51
N GLY A 261 -26.27 6.89 0.67
CA GLY A 261 -27.10 6.62 1.83
C GLY A 261 -26.69 7.46 3.05
N SER A 262 -26.47 6.82 4.19
CA SER A 262 -26.03 7.47 5.44
C SER A 262 -24.53 7.28 5.70
N SER A 263 -23.72 7.26 4.62
CA SER A 263 -22.30 6.94 4.70
C SER A 263 -21.45 8.15 5.10
N SER A 264 -20.33 7.94 5.79
CA SER A 264 -19.50 9.05 6.28
C SER A 264 -18.00 8.80 6.25
N ILE A 265 -17.24 9.87 5.97
CA ILE A 265 -15.78 9.88 6.11
C ILE A 265 -15.41 11.02 7.06
N LEU A 266 -14.85 10.67 8.22
CA LEU A 266 -14.29 11.61 9.19
C LEU A 266 -12.77 11.43 9.23
N VAL A 267 -12.03 12.45 8.81
CA VAL A 267 -10.57 12.49 8.97
C VAL A 267 -10.19 13.69 9.82
N ARG A 268 -9.42 13.43 10.89
CA ARG A 268 -8.86 14.45 11.77
C ARG A 268 -7.36 14.50 11.60
N TRP A 269 -6.87 15.34 10.69
CA TRP A 269 -5.46 15.40 10.30
C TRP A 269 -4.57 15.91 11.45
N ARG A 270 -3.30 15.49 11.44
CA ARG A 270 -2.24 16.14 12.22
C ARG A 270 -1.40 17.05 11.33
N GLY A 271 -1.11 16.61 10.11
CA GLY A 271 -0.37 17.35 9.10
C GLY A 271 -0.28 16.58 7.79
N VAL A 272 -0.17 17.31 6.68
CA VAL A 272 0.18 16.77 5.37
C VAL A 272 1.24 17.69 4.78
N ASN A 273 2.45 17.18 4.59
CA ASN A 273 3.53 17.90 3.92
C ASN A 273 3.80 17.22 2.58
N LEU A 274 3.71 18.00 1.52
CA LEU A 274 4.07 17.57 0.17
C LEU A 274 5.27 18.41 -0.24
N CYS A 275 6.38 17.76 -0.55
CA CYS A 275 7.59 18.44 -1.01
C CYS A 275 7.99 17.92 -2.39
N THR A 276 8.17 18.83 -3.33
CA THR A 276 8.60 18.49 -4.69
C THR A 276 9.73 19.43 -5.06
N GLY A 277 10.94 18.89 -5.15
CA GLY A 277 12.12 19.62 -5.62
C GLY A 277 12.37 19.26 -7.07
N ILE A 278 12.44 20.27 -7.95
CA ILE A 278 12.71 20.10 -9.38
C ILE A 278 13.79 21.10 -9.76
N GLU A 279 14.88 20.66 -10.39
CA GLU A 279 15.96 21.59 -10.77
C GLU A 279 15.66 22.39 -12.04
N LYS A 280 14.90 21.83 -12.99
CA LYS A 280 14.63 22.48 -14.27
C LYS A 280 13.20 22.99 -14.38
N ASN A 281 12.27 22.14 -14.85
CA ASN A 281 10.93 22.60 -15.24
C ASN A 281 9.81 21.73 -14.68
N LEU A 282 8.70 22.40 -14.37
CA LEU A 282 7.39 21.82 -14.09
C LEU A 282 6.41 22.33 -15.16
N ASN A 283 5.81 21.43 -15.95
CA ASN A 283 4.92 21.87 -17.03
C ASN A 283 3.49 22.13 -16.53
N GLN A 284 2.92 21.19 -15.77
CA GLN A 284 1.55 21.28 -15.27
C GLN A 284 1.45 20.81 -13.82
N ARG A 285 0.62 21.51 -13.06
CA ARG A 285 0.30 21.17 -11.68
C ARG A 285 -1.19 21.33 -11.43
N ASP A 286 -1.82 20.27 -10.95
CA ASP A 286 -3.18 20.30 -10.43
C ASP A 286 -3.21 19.87 -8.96
N VAL A 287 -3.89 20.63 -8.12
CA VAL A 287 -4.13 20.28 -6.73
C VAL A 287 -5.63 20.34 -6.50
N THR A 288 -6.30 19.25 -6.85
CA THR A 288 -7.74 19.14 -6.70
C THR A 288 -8.08 18.84 -5.25
N ARG A 289 -8.59 19.84 -4.51
CA ARG A 289 -8.83 19.73 -3.05
C ARG A 289 -9.77 18.59 -2.67
N PHE A 290 -10.86 18.38 -3.41
CA PHE A 290 -11.92 17.40 -3.10
C PHE A 290 -12.75 17.01 -4.33
N THR A 291 -12.78 15.73 -4.68
CA THR A 291 -13.69 15.14 -5.68
C THR A 291 -14.58 14.10 -5.00
N CYS A 292 -15.63 14.58 -4.32
CA CYS A 292 -16.55 13.69 -3.60
C CYS A 292 -17.98 13.83 -4.13
N ARG A 293 -18.56 12.70 -4.55
CA ARG A 293 -19.98 12.62 -4.89
C ARG A 293 -20.76 12.15 -3.66
N LEU A 294 -21.68 12.98 -3.19
CA LEU A 294 -22.51 12.72 -2.01
C LEU A 294 -23.96 12.50 -2.44
N GLU A 295 -24.53 11.35 -2.09
CA GLU A 295 -25.94 11.04 -2.30
C GLU A 295 -26.58 10.63 -0.96
N GLY A 296 -27.81 11.09 -0.70
CA GLY A 296 -28.51 10.86 0.56
C GLY A 296 -27.97 11.71 1.74
N ARG A 297 -28.08 11.19 2.97
CA ARG A 297 -27.58 11.84 4.21
C ARG A 297 -26.09 11.56 4.44
N SER A 298 -25.29 11.64 3.38
CA SER A 298 -23.86 11.39 3.41
C SER A 298 -23.08 12.61 3.92
N SER A 299 -21.94 12.39 4.60
CA SER A 299 -21.17 13.51 5.18
C SER A 299 -19.65 13.29 5.18
N ILE A 300 -18.92 14.39 4.98
CA ILE A 300 -17.44 14.42 5.09
C ILE A 300 -17.00 15.57 5.99
N PRO A 301 -17.04 15.41 7.32
CA PRO A 301 -16.37 16.34 8.22
C PRO A 301 -14.84 16.16 8.14
N VAL A 302 -14.15 17.14 7.57
CA VAL A 302 -12.67 17.22 7.55
C VAL A 302 -12.24 18.23 8.59
N ARG A 303 -11.34 17.85 9.51
CA ARG A 303 -10.75 18.75 10.51
C ARG A 303 -9.27 18.51 10.68
#